data_AF-A0A7S2EHW7-F1
#
_entry.id   AF-A0A7S2EHW7-F1
#
_cell.length_a   1.000
_cell.length_b   1.000
_cell.length_c   1.000
_cell.angle_alpha   90.00
_cell.angle_beta   90.00
_cell.angle_gamma   90.00
#
_symmetry.space_group_name_H-M   'P 1'
#
loop_
_entity.id
_entity.type
_entity.pdbx_description
1 polymer ?
#
loop_
_entity_poly.entity_id
_entity_poly.type
_entity_poly.pdbx_seq_one_letter_code
_entity_poly.pdbx_strand_id
1 'polypeptide(L)'
;ILSRRTKNNPVLIGDPGVGKTAIAEGIAQRMLAGDVPDTLKPPCKLIGLDMGALIAGASYRGEFEERLKSVLEEVTQSNGEIILFIDEMHTVVGAGASEGSMDASN
;
A
#
# COMPACT_ATOMS: atom_id res chain seq x y z
N ILE A 1 4.09 13.75 6.63
CA ILE A 1 3.20 13.64 5.44
C ILE A 1 1.93 12.88 5.80
N LEU A 2 2.04 11.70 6.45
CA LEU A 2 0.90 10.86 6.85
C LEU A 2 -0.16 11.60 7.70
N SER A 3 0.23 12.52 8.58
CA SER A 3 -0.72 13.32 9.39
C SER A 3 -1.38 14.51 8.67
N ARG A 4 -1.20 14.66 7.35
CA ARG A 4 -1.85 15.74 6.58
C ARG A 4 -3.33 15.42 6.36
N ARG A 5 -4.18 16.44 6.29
CA ARG A 5 -5.62 16.28 5.97
C ARG A 5 -5.89 15.81 4.55
N THR A 6 -5.04 16.19 3.60
CA THR A 6 -5.15 15.82 2.18
C THR A 6 -3.78 15.45 1.63
N LYS A 7 -3.76 14.62 0.57
CA LYS A 7 -2.52 14.13 -0.07
C LYS A 7 -1.55 13.54 0.96
N ASN A 8 -2.08 12.66 1.81
CA ASN A 8 -1.38 11.98 2.90
C ASN A 8 -0.74 10.65 2.47
N ASN A 9 -0.57 10.42 1.17
CA ASN A 9 0.04 9.22 0.59
C ASN A 9 1.51 9.50 0.21
N PRO A 10 2.49 9.30 1.11
CA PRO A 10 3.90 9.44 0.76
C PRO A 10 4.34 8.35 -0.21
N VAL A 11 5.24 8.68 -1.12
CA VAL A 11 5.91 7.71 -2.01
C VAL A 11 7.40 7.80 -1.76
N LEU A 12 8.03 6.67 -1.46
CA LEU A 12 9.48 6.56 -1.31
C LEU A 12 10.08 6.25 -2.68
N ILE A 13 10.93 7.15 -3.18
CA ILE A 13 11.61 7.02 -4.47
C ILE A 13 13.09 6.83 -4.21
N GLY A 14 13.70 5.86 -4.90
CA GLY A 14 15.12 5.56 -4.83
C GLY A 14 15.44 4.23 -5.50
N ASP A 15 16.72 3.95 -5.68
CA ASP A 15 17.19 2.74 -6.36
C ASP A 15 16.78 1.45 -5.64
N PRO A 16 16.76 0.30 -6.31
CA PRO A 16 16.58 -1.00 -5.67
C PRO A 16 17.63 -1.22 -4.56
N GLY A 17 17.22 -1.82 -3.44
CA GLY A 17 18.14 -2.16 -2.34
C GLY A 17 18.52 -1.02 -1.39
N VAL A 18 18.07 0.23 -1.62
CA VAL A 18 18.37 1.36 -0.71
C VAL A 18 17.61 1.33 0.63
N GLY A 19 16.83 0.28 0.91
CA GLY A 19 16.12 0.11 2.18
C GLY A 19 14.76 0.81 2.28
N LYS A 20 14.03 0.98 1.16
CA LYS A 20 12.68 1.59 1.17
C LYS A 20 11.71 0.86 2.12
N THR A 21 11.72 -0.47 2.11
CA THR A 21 10.96 -1.34 3.02
C THR A 21 11.39 -1.14 4.47
N ALA A 22 12.71 -1.06 4.73
CA ALA A 22 13.26 -0.84 6.07
C ALA A 22 12.82 0.50 6.69
N ILE A 23 12.54 1.52 5.86
CA ILE A 23 11.95 2.78 6.35
C ILE A 23 10.55 2.54 6.93
N ALA A 24 9.70 1.76 6.25
CA ALA A 24 8.36 1.44 6.74
C ALA A 24 8.40 0.59 8.02
N GLU A 25 9.29 -0.38 8.09
CA GLU A 25 9.53 -1.19 9.29
C GLU A 25 10.01 -0.31 10.47
N GLY A 26 10.95 0.61 10.21
CA GLY A 26 11.41 1.58 11.19
C GLY A 26 10.28 2.49 11.70
N ILE A 27 9.36 2.91 10.83
CA ILE A 27 8.17 3.66 11.24
C ILE A 27 7.30 2.80 12.17
N ALA A 28 7.04 1.54 11.82
CA ALA A 28 6.24 0.64 12.66
C ALA A 28 6.87 0.44 14.05
N GLN A 29 8.20 0.25 14.12
CA GLN A 29 8.92 0.17 15.38
C GLN A 29 8.78 1.44 16.22
N ARG A 30 8.89 2.63 15.59
CA ARG A 30 8.72 3.91 16.28
C ARG A 30 7.29 4.15 16.76
N MET A 31 6.28 3.69 16.01
CA MET A 31 4.87 3.72 16.45
C MET A 31 4.68 2.90 17.73
N LEU A 32 5.26 1.70 17.81
CA LEU A 32 5.23 0.86 19.01
C LEU A 32 5.98 1.48 20.20
N ALA A 33 7.12 2.13 19.93
CA ALA A 33 7.90 2.84 20.94
C ALA A 33 7.24 4.15 21.42
N GLY A 34 6.17 4.61 20.76
CA GLY A 34 5.53 5.89 21.02
C GLY A 34 6.35 7.11 20.55
N ASP A 35 7.42 6.90 19.78
CA ASP A 35 8.29 7.94 19.21
C ASP A 35 7.75 8.45 17.86
N VAL A 36 6.47 8.82 17.87
CA VAL A 36 5.72 9.37 16.72
C VAL A 36 4.70 10.40 17.22
N PRO A 37 4.19 11.30 16.35
CA PRO A 37 3.08 12.18 16.70
C PRO A 37 1.86 11.38 17.20
N ASP A 38 1.04 11.98 18.07
CA ASP A 38 -0.12 11.32 18.68
C ASP A 38 -1.09 10.71 17.65
N THR A 39 -1.20 11.32 16.47
CA THR A 39 -2.03 10.80 15.36
C THR A 39 -1.60 9.43 14.84
N LEU A 40 -0.35 9.01 15.11
CA LEU A 40 0.23 7.74 14.64
C LEU A 40 0.50 6.76 15.80
N LYS A 41 0.14 7.13 17.03
CA LYS A 41 0.24 6.22 18.18
C LYS A 41 -0.89 5.19 18.15
N PRO A 42 -0.78 4.09 18.92
CA PRO A 42 -1.90 3.17 19.10
C PRO A 42 -3.20 3.92 19.45
N PRO A 43 -4.34 3.57 18.80
CA PRO A 43 -4.60 2.32 18.08
C PRO A 43 -4.14 2.28 16.61
N CYS A 44 -3.51 3.34 16.07
CA CYS A 44 -3.03 3.37 14.69
C CYS A 44 -1.98 2.27 14.41
N LYS A 45 -2.06 1.62 13.24
CA LYS A 45 -1.21 0.50 12.82
C LYS A 45 -0.67 0.72 11.42
N LEU A 46 0.57 0.30 11.18
CA LEU A 46 1.14 0.15 9.85
C LEU A 46 0.96 -1.30 9.40
N ILE A 47 0.30 -1.51 8.26
CA ILE A 47 0.00 -2.84 7.71
C ILE A 47 0.62 -2.93 6.32
N GLY A 48 1.46 -3.95 6.10
CA GLY A 48 2.01 -4.25 4.79
C GLY A 48 1.01 -5.02 3.92
N LEU A 49 0.91 -4.65 2.65
CA LEU A 49 0.13 -5.39 1.66
C LEU A 49 0.96 -6.50 1.03
N ASP A 50 0.58 -7.75 1.25
CA ASP A 50 1.16 -8.89 0.54
C ASP A 50 0.45 -9.10 -0.80
N MET A 51 1.12 -8.70 -1.88
CA MET A 51 0.64 -8.87 -3.25
C MET A 51 0.59 -10.34 -3.66
N GLY A 52 1.49 -11.18 -3.16
CA GLY A 52 1.52 -12.61 -3.45
C GLY A 52 0.28 -13.31 -2.90
N ALA A 53 -0.13 -12.98 -1.68
CA ALA A 53 -1.36 -13.49 -1.08
C ALA A 53 -2.62 -13.07 -1.85
N LEU A 54 -2.66 -11.85 -2.38
CA LEU A 54 -3.77 -11.38 -3.21
C LEU A 54 -3.86 -12.15 -4.53
N ILE A 55 -2.73 -12.39 -5.20
CA ILE A 55 -2.64 -13.07 -6.49
C ILE A 55 -2.86 -14.58 -6.34
N ALA A 56 -2.29 -15.23 -5.31
CA ALA A 56 -2.32 -16.68 -5.15
C ALA A 56 -3.73 -17.25 -5.01
N GLY A 57 -4.70 -16.45 -4.55
CA GLY A 57 -6.09 -16.87 -4.51
C GLY A 57 -6.95 -16.34 -5.65
N ALA A 58 -6.43 -15.47 -6.52
CA ALA A 58 -7.18 -14.93 -7.66
C ALA A 58 -6.90 -15.75 -8.91
N SER A 59 -7.90 -16.50 -9.38
CA SER A 59 -7.75 -17.29 -10.63
C SER A 59 -7.86 -16.41 -11.88
N TYR A 60 -8.46 -15.22 -11.73
CA TYR A 60 -8.69 -14.26 -12.79
C TYR A 60 -8.37 -12.84 -12.30
N ARG A 61 -7.95 -11.97 -13.22
CA ARG A 61 -7.58 -10.59 -12.91
C ARG A 61 -8.67 -9.78 -12.21
N GLY A 62 -9.94 -9.97 -12.60
CA GLY A 62 -11.07 -9.30 -11.94
C GLY A 62 -11.20 -9.65 -10.46
N GLU A 63 -10.89 -10.89 -10.08
CA GLU A 63 -10.90 -11.32 -8.68
C GLU A 63 -9.78 -10.66 -7.87
N PHE A 64 -8.61 -10.48 -8.48
CA PHE A 64 -7.51 -9.72 -7.86
C PHE A 64 -7.93 -8.25 -7.62
N GLU A 65 -8.55 -7.61 -8.60
CA GLU A 65 -9.04 -6.23 -8.49
C GLU A 65 -10.12 -6.09 -7.40
N GLU A 66 -11.06 -7.04 -7.30
CA GLU A 66 -12.07 -7.07 -6.24
C GLU A 66 -11.45 -7.24 -4.84
N ARG A 67 -10.45 -8.12 -4.71
CA ARG A 67 -9.73 -8.32 -3.44
C ARG A 67 -8.95 -7.08 -3.03
N LEU A 68 -8.23 -6.45 -3.96
CA LEU A 68 -7.52 -5.20 -3.71
C LEU A 68 -8.51 -4.11 -3.28
N LYS A 69 -9.65 -4.00 -3.97
CA LYS A 69 -10.71 -3.04 -3.62
C LYS A 69 -11.23 -3.28 -2.20
N SER A 70 -11.47 -4.53 -1.81
CA SER A 70 -11.89 -4.87 -0.45
C SER A 70 -10.88 -4.43 0.62
N VAL A 71 -9.57 -4.62 0.37
CA VAL A 71 -8.51 -4.12 1.26
C VAL A 71 -8.54 -2.60 1.36
N LEU A 72 -8.67 -1.89 0.23
CA LEU A 72 -8.73 -0.43 0.23
C LEU A 72 -9.97 0.11 0.96
N GLU A 73 -11.09 -0.59 0.84
CA GLU A 73 -12.32 -0.28 1.57
C GLU A 73 -12.13 -0.45 3.09
N GLU A 74 -11.49 -1.53 3.55
CA GLU A 74 -11.17 -1.75 4.97
C GLU A 74 -10.27 -0.64 5.52
N VAL A 75 -9.21 -0.28 4.78
CA VAL A 75 -8.32 0.82 5.16
C VAL A 75 -9.08 2.14 5.24
N THR A 76 -9.99 2.41 4.31
CA THR A 76 -10.82 3.63 4.31
C THR A 76 -11.79 3.65 5.51
N GLN A 77 -12.42 2.52 5.79
CA GLN A 77 -13.37 2.36 6.91
C GLN A 77 -12.69 2.41 8.29
N SER A 78 -11.37 2.18 8.34
CA SER A 78 -10.58 2.28 9.58
C SER A 78 -10.48 3.71 10.14
N ASN A 79 -11.00 4.72 9.44
CA ASN A 79 -11.00 6.12 9.90
C ASN A 79 -9.62 6.66 10.33
N GLY A 80 -8.56 6.21 9.65
CA GLY A 80 -7.17 6.64 9.91
C GLY A 80 -6.42 5.77 10.93
N GLU A 81 -7.03 4.69 11.42
CA GLU A 81 -6.35 3.71 12.27
C GLU A 81 -5.40 2.78 11.48
N ILE A 82 -5.56 2.66 10.16
CA ILE A 82 -4.68 1.86 9.31
C ILE A 82 -3.86 2.75 8.36
N ILE A 83 -2.55 2.59 8.41
CA ILE A 83 -1.60 3.05 7.39
C ILE A 83 -1.23 1.83 6.54
N LEU A 84 -1.65 1.84 5.28
CA LEU A 84 -1.30 0.80 4.34
C LEU A 84 0.10 1.07 3.74
N PHE A 85 0.99 0.09 3.84
CA PHE A 85 2.28 0.08 3.18
C PHE A 85 2.24 -0.85 1.96
N ILE A 86 2.68 -0.33 0.82
CA ILE A 86 2.81 -1.05 -0.44
C ILE A 86 4.26 -0.88 -0.89
N ASP A 87 5.02 -1.97 -0.95
CA ASP A 87 6.44 -1.92 -1.31
C ASP A 87 6.61 -1.52 -2.79
N GLU A 88 5.93 -2.23 -3.68
CA GLU A 88 6.06 -2.03 -5.13
C GLU A 88 4.75 -1.53 -5.74
N MET A 89 4.49 -0.21 -5.64
CA MET A 89 3.27 0.38 -6.24
C MET A 89 3.13 0.10 -7.74
N HIS A 90 4.23 -0.08 -8.47
CA HIS A 90 4.19 -0.38 -9.90
C HIS A 90 3.56 -1.76 -10.18
N THR A 91 3.60 -2.70 -9.24
CA THR A 91 2.92 -4.00 -9.38
C THR A 91 1.41 -3.85 -9.31
N VAL A 92 0.91 -2.96 -8.46
CA VAL A 92 -0.51 -2.61 -8.33
C VAL A 92 -1.02 -1.91 -9.60
N VAL A 93 -0.23 -0.96 -10.14
CA VAL A 93 -0.59 -0.22 -11.36
C VAL A 93 -0.44 -1.07 -12.62
N GLY A 94 0.60 -1.91 -12.69
CA GLY A 94 0.89 -2.79 -13.82
C GLY A 94 -0.10 -3.96 -13.96
N ALA A 95 -0.58 -4.51 -12.84
CA ALA A 95 -1.65 -5.52 -12.84
C ALA A 95 -2.96 -4.97 -13.43
N GLY A 96 -3.20 -3.65 -13.35
CA GLY A 96 -4.34 -2.95 -13.91
C GLY A 96 -4.19 -2.43 -15.35
N ALA A 97 -3.00 -2.50 -15.97
CA ALA A 97 -2.72 -1.86 -17.26
C ALA A 97 -2.36 -2.84 -18.41
N SER A 98 -2.15 -4.13 -18.11
CA SER A 98 -1.54 -5.08 -19.05
C SER A 98 -2.44 -5.69 -20.15
N GLU A 99 -3.61 -5.10 -20.44
CA GLU A 99 -4.38 -5.41 -21.66
C GLU A 99 -4.96 -4.12 -22.30
N GLY A 100 -4.10 -3.10 -22.47
CA GLY A 100 -4.42 -1.90 -23.25
C GLY A 100 -3.61 -1.74 -24.53
N SER A 101 -2.71 -2.69 -24.86
CA SER A 101 -1.83 -2.57 -26.03
C SER A 101 -2.00 -3.68 -27.07
N MET A 102 -3.17 -4.31 -27.15
CA MET A 102 -3.55 -5.04 -28.36
C MET A 102 -4.31 -4.08 -29.28
N ASP A 103 -3.63 -3.72 -30.37
CA ASP A 103 -4.12 -3.06 -31.59
C ASP A 103 -4.68 -1.63 -31.51
N ALA A 104 -3.77 -0.67 -31.51
CA ALA A 104 -3.97 0.63 -32.18
C ALA A 104 -2.90 0.86 -33.26
N SER A 105 -2.55 -0.20 -34.00
CA SER A 105 -1.76 -0.15 -35.23
C SER A 105 -2.53 -0.79 -36.38
N ASN A 106 -3.67 -0.20 -36.74
CA ASN A 106 -4.09 0.11 -38.11
C ASN A 106 -5.33 1.00 -38.09
#